data_AF-A0A382RR12-F1
#
_entry.id   AF-A0A382RR12-F1
#
_cell.length_a   1.000
_cell.length_b   1.000
_cell.length_c   1.000
_cell.angle_alpha   90.00
_cell.angle_beta   90.00
_cell.angle_gamma   90.00
#
_symmetry.space_group_name_H-M   'P 1'
#
loop_
_entity.id
_entity.type
_entity.pdbx_description
1 polymer ?
#
loop_
_entity_poly.entity_id
_entity_poly.type
_entity_poly.pdbx_seq_one_letter_code
_entity_poly.pdbx_strand_id
1 'polypeptide(L)' 'MDKDSNIDMSVKLGSMHFSNPVIAASGTFAYGIEFSPFVDLNVLGGFCTKGLSI' A
#
# COMPACT_ATOMS: atom_id res chain seq x y z
N MET A 1 19.85 -17.68 7.51
CA MET A 1 18.45 -17.31 7.27
C MET A 1 18.35 -16.98 5.81
N ASP A 2 17.72 -17.88 5.06
CA ASP A 2 17.66 -17.90 3.61
C ASP A 2 17.22 -16.54 3.06
N LYS A 3 18.08 -15.96 2.22
CA LYS A 3 17.99 -14.56 1.81
C LYS A 3 17.13 -14.36 0.55
N ASP A 4 16.67 -15.40 -0.13
CA ASP A 4 16.04 -15.24 -1.45
C ASP A 4 14.95 -16.29 -1.74
N SER A 5 13.96 -16.46 -0.86
CA SER A 5 12.66 -16.97 -1.32
C SER A 5 11.88 -15.79 -1.89
N ASN A 6 11.97 -15.60 -3.22
CA ASN A 6 11.16 -14.60 -3.93
C ASN A 6 9.70 -15.06 -3.95
N ILE A 7 9.00 -14.80 -2.83
CA ILE A 7 7.57 -15.10 -2.67
C ILE A 7 6.80 -14.05 -3.47
N ASP A 8 6.01 -14.51 -4.43
CA ASP A 8 5.06 -13.65 -5.13
C ASP A 8 4.00 -13.16 -4.14
N MET A 9 4.00 -11.85 -3.88
CA MET A 9 3.03 -11.20 -3.00
C MET A 9 1.84 -10.64 -3.76
N SER A 10 1.80 -10.72 -5.09
CA SER A 10 0.73 -10.11 -5.88
C SER A 10 -0.64 -10.70 -5.53
N VAL A 11 -1.67 -9.84 -5.47
CA VAL A 11 -3.02 -10.26 -5.12
C VAL A 11 -4.06 -9.67 -6.08
N LYS A 12 -5.09 -10.46 -6.37
CA LYS A 12 -6.26 -10.03 -7.14
C LYS A 12 -7.46 -9.87 -6.21
N LEU A 13 -8.03 -8.66 -6.13
CA LEU A 13 -9.22 -8.36 -5.34
C LEU A 13 -10.32 -7.81 -6.25
N GLY A 14 -11.31 -8.65 -6.56
CA GLY A 14 -12.33 -8.32 -7.56
C GLY A 14 -11.70 -8.09 -8.94
N SER A 15 -11.91 -6.89 -9.49
CA SER A 15 -11.30 -6.44 -10.76
C SER A 15 -9.92 -5.82 -10.60
N MET A 16 -9.44 -5.59 -9.37
CA MET A 16 -8.17 -4.92 -9.10
C MET A 16 -7.02 -5.92 -8.94
N HIS A 17 -5.84 -5.52 -9.44
CA HIS A 17 -4.59 -6.24 -9.26
C HIS A 17 -3.62 -5.37 -8.47
N PHE A 18 -3.09 -5.90 -7.37
CA PHE A 18 -2.13 -5.23 -6.50
C PHE A 18 -0.79 -5.95 -6.53
N SER A 19 0.30 -5.19 -6.44
CA SER A 19 1.67 -5.72 -6.38
C SER A 19 1.94 -6.51 -5.10
N ASN A 20 1.24 -6.19 -4.01
CA ASN A 20 1.29 -6.88 -2.72
C ASN A 20 0.00 -6.60 -1.90
N PRO A 21 -0.27 -7.32 -0.78
CA PRO A 21 -1.50 -7.13 -0.02
C PRO A 21 -1.43 -5.99 1.00
N VAL A 22 -0.34 -5.22 1.07
CA VAL A 22 -0.16 -4.16 2.07
C VAL A 22 -0.83 -2.88 1.59
N ILE A 23 -1.86 -2.43 2.30
CA ILE A 23 -2.67 -1.26 1.95
C ILE A 23 -2.71 -0.29 3.14
N ALA A 24 -2.39 0.98 2.90
CA ALA A 24 -2.56 2.04 3.91
C ALA A 24 -4.05 2.26 4.20
N ALA A 25 -4.44 2.17 5.48
CA ALA A 25 -5.82 2.33 5.91
C ALA A 25 -6.29 3.81 5.84
N SER A 26 -7.59 4.01 5.66
CA SER A 26 -8.17 5.36 5.62
C SER A 26 -7.94 6.11 6.92
N GLY A 27 -7.50 7.36 6.82
CA GLY A 27 -7.26 8.23 7.98
C GLY A 27 -5.97 7.94 8.76
N THR A 28 -5.19 6.91 8.42
CA THR A 28 -3.91 6.61 9.09
C THR A 28 -2.69 7.18 8.37
N PHE A 29 -2.84 7.52 7.08
CA PHE A 29 -1.77 8.07 6.24
C PHE A 29 -2.12 9.42 5.59
N ALA A 30 -3.15 10.14 6.03
CA ALA A 30 -3.60 11.40 5.42
C ALA A 30 -3.73 11.30 3.88
N TYR A 31 -2.89 12.02 3.11
CA TYR A 31 -2.76 11.90 1.66
C TYR A 31 -1.44 11.25 1.21
N GLY A 32 -0.63 10.75 2.15
CA GLY A 32 0.61 10.02 1.91
C GLY A 32 1.84 10.89 1.80
N ILE A 33 1.69 12.14 1.35
CA ILE A 33 2.81 13.08 1.13
C ILE A 33 3.63 13.29 2.41
N GLU A 34 2.96 13.35 3.56
CA GLU A 34 3.55 13.52 4.88
C GLU A 34 4.46 12.34 5.28
N PHE A 35 4.25 11.17 4.68
CA PHE A 35 4.99 9.94 4.95
C PHE A 35 6.12 9.67 3.96
N SER A 36 6.21 10.44 2.87
CA SER A 36 7.29 10.32 1.87
C SER A 36 8.73 10.43 2.42
N PRO A 37 9.01 11.15 3.54
CA PRO A 37 10.35 11.13 4.14
C PRO A 37 10.68 9.82 4.88
N PHE A 38 9.67 9.01 5.22
CA PHE A 38 9.83 7.81 6.06
C PHE A 38 9.69 6.51 5.27
N VAL A 39 8.90 6.52 4.18
CA VAL A 39 8.62 5.34 3.36
C VAL A 39 8.40 5.74 1.91
N ASP A 40 8.94 4.95 0.97
CA ASP A 40 8.57 5.06 -0.45
C ASP A 40 7.16 4.51 -0.64
N LEU A 41 6.21 5.39 -0.94
CA LEU A 41 4.80 5.01 -1.10
C LEU A 41 4.56 4.05 -2.27
N ASN A 42 5.47 3.99 -3.25
CA ASN A 42 5.32 3.11 -4.41
C ASN A 42 5.51 1.62 -4.07
N VAL A 43 6.06 1.30 -2.90
CA VAL A 43 6.20 -0.10 -2.45
C VAL A 43 4.90 -0.65 -1.87
N LEU A 44 3.94 0.20 -1.51
CA LEU A 44 2.65 -0.24 -1.01
C LEU A 44 1.81 -0.85 -2.14
N GLY A 45 1.07 -1.90 -1.81
CA GLY A 45 0.11 -2.51 -2.73
C GLY A 45 -1.04 -1.58 -3.06
N GLY A 46 -1.47 -0.75 -2.10
CA GLY A 46 -2.51 0.25 -2.31
C GLY A 46 -2.59 1.31 -1.22
N PHE A 47 -3.46 2.31 -1.43
CA PHE A 47 -3.60 3.44 -0.52
C PHE A 47 -5.07 3.90 -0.41
N CYS A 48 -5.62 3.86 0.80
CA CYS A 48 -6.93 4.44 1.09
C CYS A 48 -6.74 5.80 1.78
N THR A 49 -7.05 6.90 1.09
CA THR A 49 -6.93 8.24 1.67
C THR A 49 -7.99 8.50 2.75
N LYS A 50 -7.85 9.60 3.49
CA LYS A 50 -8.90 10.07 4.40
C LYS A 50 -10.25 10.27 3.67
N GLY A 51 -11.34 10.15 4.43
CA GLY A 51 -12.67 10.51 3.93
C GLY A 51 -12.78 11.99 3.54
N LEU A 52 -13.59 12.25 2.52
CA LEU A 52 -13.99 13.58 2.05
C LEU A 52 -15.48 13.79 2.37
N SER A 53 -15.83 14.96 2.89
CA SER A 53 -17.20 15.43 3.03
C SER A 53 -17.39 16.68 2.20
N ILE A 54 -18.61 16.88 1.70
CA ILE A 54 -19.07 18.19 1.23
C ILE A 54 -19.42 19.09 2.41
#